data_AF-A0A1H5A4B1-F1
#
_entry.id   AF-A0A1H5A4B1-F1
#
_cell.length_a   1.000
_cell.length_b   1.000
_cell.length_c   1.000
_cell.angle_alpha   90.00
_cell.angle_beta   90.00
_cell.angle_gamma   90.00
#
_symmetry.space_group_name_H-M   'P 1'
#
loop_
_entity.id
_entity.type
_entity.pdbx_description
1 polymer ?
#
loop_
_entity_poly.entity_id
_entity_poly.type
_entity_poly.pdbx_seq_one_letter_code
_entity_poly.pdbx_strand_id
1 'polypeptide(L)'
;MFLLNTNGHYFEIDTAKVPVTQESFQGCRFFDDEKTLLETVCAESDLDLEDIEGTTFYVTERNGQPVVIDDRGFATAIDEPVEAYLSEFAL
;
A
#
# COMPACT_ATOMS: atom_id res chain seq x y z
N MET A 1 5.85 6.22 2.60
CA MET A 1 6.24 5.75 1.24
C MET A 1 5.01 5.21 0.56
N PHE A 2 4.76 5.53 -0.71
CA PHE A 2 3.59 5.03 -1.43
C PHE A 2 3.98 3.94 -2.41
N LEU A 3 3.11 2.94 -2.55
CA LEU A 3 3.34 1.71 -3.30
C LEU A 3 2.08 1.34 -4.09
N LEU A 4 2.23 0.92 -5.35
CA LEU A 4 1.21 0.23 -6.14
C LEU A 4 1.74 -1.15 -6.51
N ASN A 5 1.01 -2.20 -6.17
CA ASN A 5 1.38 -3.56 -6.55
C ASN A 5 0.83 -3.94 -7.94
N THR A 6 1.23 -5.11 -8.44
CA THR A 6 0.83 -5.60 -9.77
C THR A 6 -0.64 -6.01 -9.88
N ASN A 7 -1.33 -6.17 -8.74
CA ASN A 7 -2.75 -6.49 -8.66
C ASN A 7 -3.64 -5.24 -8.60
N GLY A 8 -3.07 -4.03 -8.68
CA GLY A 8 -3.81 -2.77 -8.64
C GLY A 8 -4.14 -2.26 -7.23
N HIS A 9 -3.57 -2.87 -6.18
CA HIS A 9 -3.72 -2.41 -4.81
C HIS A 9 -2.60 -1.45 -4.43
N TYR A 10 -2.96 -0.39 -3.70
CA TYR A 10 -2.06 0.68 -3.35
C TYR A 10 -2.03 0.96 -1.85
N PHE A 11 -0.83 1.31 -1.37
CA PHE A 11 -0.49 1.34 0.04
C PHE A 11 0.31 2.58 0.38
N GLU A 12 0.06 3.12 1.57
CA GLU A 12 0.95 4.01 2.28
C GLU A 12 1.67 3.22 3.38
N ILE A 13 3.00 3.21 3.36
CA ILE A 13 3.84 2.53 4.35
C ILE A 13 4.50 3.57 5.26
N ASP A 14 4.26 3.43 6.57
CA ASP A 14 4.99 4.12 7.63
C ASP A 14 6.38 3.48 7.82
N THR A 15 7.33 3.88 6.97
CA THR A 15 8.68 3.33 6.95
C THR A 15 9.50 3.64 8.22
N ALA A 16 9.01 4.53 9.09
CA ALA A 16 9.62 4.78 10.39
C ALA A 16 9.30 3.66 11.40
N LYS A 17 8.17 2.96 11.22
CA LYS A 17 7.77 1.83 12.06
C LYS A 17 7.94 0.47 11.39
N VAL A 18 7.77 0.42 10.07
CA VAL A 18 7.87 -0.80 9.28
C VAL A 18 9.07 -0.67 8.33
N PRO A 19 10.27 -1.11 8.75
CA PRO A 19 11.45 -1.01 7.91
C PRO A 19 11.31 -1.97 6.73
N VAL A 20 11.39 -1.43 5.52
CA VAL A 20 11.30 -2.18 4.26
C VAL A 20 12.38 -1.74 3.28
N THR A 21 12.77 -2.63 2.36
CA THR A 21 13.75 -2.32 1.31
C THR A 21 13.08 -2.36 -0.06
N GLN A 22 13.12 -1.26 -0.82
CA GLN A 22 12.45 -1.15 -2.12
C GLN A 22 12.83 -2.28 -3.10
N GLU A 23 14.11 -2.70 -3.11
CA GLU A 23 14.61 -3.78 -3.95
C GLU A 23 14.01 -5.16 -3.64
N SER A 24 13.36 -5.32 -2.49
CA SER A 24 12.72 -6.58 -2.08
C SER A 24 11.29 -6.72 -2.61
N PHE A 25 10.65 -5.63 -3.05
CA PHE A 25 9.32 -5.69 -3.66
C PHE A 25 9.38 -6.21 -5.10
N GLN A 26 8.43 -7.06 -5.45
CA GLN A 26 8.37 -7.70 -6.76
C GLN A 26 7.35 -7.00 -7.66
N GLY A 27 7.81 -6.30 -8.69
CA GLY A 27 6.94 -5.70 -9.71
C GLY A 27 6.14 -4.47 -9.25
N CYS A 28 6.34 -3.99 -8.02
CA CYS A 28 5.67 -2.81 -7.50
C CYS A 28 6.24 -1.50 -8.06
N ARG A 29 5.39 -0.47 -8.08
CA ARG A 29 5.76 0.91 -8.39
C ARG A 29 5.74 1.74 -7.11
N PHE A 30 6.67 2.68 -7.01
CA PHE A 30 6.84 3.54 -5.84
C PHE A 30 6.56 4.99 -6.18
N PHE A 31 6.01 5.72 -5.22
CA PHE A 31 5.65 7.12 -5.36
C PHE A 31 6.05 7.90 -4.10
N ASP A 32 6.39 9.17 -4.31
CA ASP A 32 6.80 10.09 -3.25
C ASP A 32 5.60 10.62 -2.45
N ASP A 33 4.44 10.72 -3.09
CA ASP A 33 3.21 11.26 -2.52
C ASP A 33 1.95 10.48 -2.99
N GLU A 34 0.90 10.54 -2.18
CA GLU A 34 -0.37 9.86 -2.42
C GLU A 34 -1.05 10.33 -3.70
N LYS A 35 -0.99 11.63 -3.98
CA LYS A 35 -1.69 12.21 -5.12
C LYS A 35 -1.15 11.64 -6.43
N THR A 36 0.17 11.58 -6.61
CA THR A 36 0.81 11.00 -7.80
C THR A 36 0.45 9.51 -7.98
N LEU A 37 0.37 8.77 -6.86
CA LEU A 37 -0.09 7.38 -6.85
C LEU A 37 -1.55 7.26 -7.35
N LEU A 38 -2.48 8.03 -6.77
CA LEU A 38 -3.89 7.95 -7.12
C LEU A 38 -4.16 8.44 -8.55
N GLU A 39 -3.50 9.51 -9.00
CA GLU A 39 -3.59 9.98 -10.39
C GLU A 39 -3.14 8.91 -11.38
N THR A 40 -2.13 8.10 -11.02
CA THR A 40 -1.70 6.95 -11.81
C THR A 40 -2.78 5.87 -11.87
N VAL A 41 -3.41 5.54 -10.75
CA VAL A 41 -4.48 4.54 -10.68
C VAL A 41 -5.69 4.97 -11.52
N CYS A 42 -6.10 6.24 -11.40
CA CYS A 42 -7.17 6.84 -12.21
C CYS A 42 -6.89 6.72 -13.72
N ALA A 43 -5.67 7.06 -14.16
CA ALA A 43 -5.27 7.00 -15.56
C ALA A 43 -5.29 5.57 -16.14
N GLU A 44 -5.11 4.55 -15.29
CA GLU A 44 -5.07 3.13 -15.70
C GLU A 44 -6.43 2.43 -15.57
N SER A 45 -7.34 2.97 -14.75
CA SER A 45 -8.58 2.27 -14.34
C SER A 45 -9.88 2.97 -14.76
N ASP A 46 -9.81 4.09 -15.48
CA ASP A 46 -10.98 4.92 -15.86
C ASP A 46 -11.83 5.29 -14.63
N LEU A 47 -11.15 5.66 -13.55
CA LEU A 47 -11.74 6.08 -12.28
C LEU A 47 -11.47 7.57 -12.03
N ASP A 48 -12.41 8.22 -11.36
CA ASP A 48 -12.22 9.59 -10.89
C ASP A 48 -11.51 9.61 -9.52
N LEU A 49 -10.69 10.64 -9.29
CA LEU A 49 -9.91 10.76 -8.04
C LEU A 49 -10.82 10.83 -6.81
N GLU A 50 -11.98 11.46 -6.94
CA GLU A 50 -12.97 11.61 -5.86
C GLU A 50 -13.58 10.27 -5.40
N ASP A 51 -13.56 9.24 -6.26
CA ASP A 51 -14.09 7.91 -5.93
C ASP A 51 -13.09 7.06 -5.13
N ILE A 52 -11.79 7.34 -5.25
CA ILE A 52 -10.72 6.54 -4.66
C ILE A 52 -9.94 7.27 -3.56
N GLU A 53 -10.15 8.57 -3.39
CA GLU A 53 -9.53 9.34 -2.31
C GLU A 53 -9.90 8.73 -0.94
N GLY A 54 -8.89 8.49 -0.10
CA GLY A 54 -9.08 7.88 1.22
C GLY A 54 -9.24 6.36 1.22
N THR A 55 -9.10 5.69 0.08
CA THR A 55 -9.18 4.22 -0.02
C THR A 55 -7.80 3.52 0.04
N THR A 56 -6.73 4.30 0.22
CA THR A 56 -5.35 3.81 0.35
C THR A 56 -5.20 2.93 1.60
N PHE A 57 -4.64 1.74 1.44
CA PHE A 57 -4.29 0.88 2.57
C PHE A 57 -3.13 1.48 3.37
N TYR A 58 -3.24 1.54 4.69
CA TYR A 58 -2.18 2.05 5.54
C TYR A 58 -1.41 0.93 6.24
N VAL A 59 -0.09 0.87 6.05
CA VAL A 59 0.79 -0.15 6.62
C VAL A 59 1.63 0.47 7.74
N THR A 60 1.49 -0.07 8.95
CA THR A 60 2.18 0.43 10.15
C THR A 60 2.49 -0.72 11.11
N GLU A 61 3.03 -0.42 12.28
CA GLU A 61 3.24 -1.39 13.35
C GLU A 61 2.19 -1.22 14.46
N ARG A 62 1.63 -2.32 14.95
CA ARG A 62 0.83 -2.38 16.18
C ARG A 62 1.32 -3.52 17.07
N ASN A 63 1.58 -3.22 18.34
CA ASN A 63 2.06 -4.18 19.33
C ASN A 63 3.33 -4.95 18.90
N GLY A 64 4.24 -4.31 18.16
CA GLY A 64 5.47 -4.94 17.66
C GLY A 64 5.27 -5.84 16.44
N GLN A 65 4.09 -5.81 15.81
CA GLN A 65 3.80 -6.56 14.58
C GLN A 65 3.34 -5.62 13.45
N PRO A 66 3.84 -5.78 12.22
CA PRO A 66 3.31 -5.07 11.06
C PRO A 66 1.84 -5.41 10.81
N VAL A 67 1.05 -4.41 10.48
CA VAL A 67 -0.37 -4.53 10.15
C VAL A 67 -0.67 -3.72 8.89
N VAL A 68 -1.61 -4.20 8.09
CA VAL A 68 -2.28 -3.41 7.05
C VAL A 68 -3.64 -2.97 7.58
N ILE A 69 -4.01 -1.72 7.34
CA ILE A 69 -5.25 -1.10 7.77
C ILE A 69 -6.02 -0.69 6.52
N ASP A 70 -7.27 -1.15 6.38
CA ASP A 70 -8.15 -0.75 5.27
C ASP A 70 -8.77 0.63 5.49
N ASP A 71 -9.46 1.12 4.46
CA ASP A 71 -10.18 2.40 4.42
C ASP A 71 -11.27 2.52 5.51
N ARG A 72 -11.72 1.39 6.06
CA ARG A 72 -12.70 1.30 7.15
C ARG A 72 -12.05 1.18 8.53
N GLY A 73 -10.72 1.18 8.60
CA GLY A 73 -9.95 1.12 9.83
C GLY A 73 -9.75 -0.29 10.39
N PHE A 74 -10.06 -1.35 9.65
CA PHE A 74 -9.81 -2.72 10.06
C PHE A 74 -8.33 -3.06 9.89
N ALA A 75 -7.69 -3.45 11.00
CA ALA A 75 -6.29 -3.86 10.99
C ALA A 75 -6.17 -5.39 10.83
N THR A 76 -5.38 -5.81 9.86
CA THR A 76 -5.00 -7.21 9.61
C THR A 76 -3.51 -7.36 9.85
N ALA A 77 -3.11 -8.36 10.64
CA ALA A 77 -1.71 -8.65 10.89
C ALA A 77 -1.03 -9.20 9.63
N ILE A 78 0.22 -8.81 9.43
CA ILE A 78 1.08 -9.36 8.38
C ILE A 78 1.99 -10.38 9.06
N ASP A 79 1.82 -11.66 8.72
CA ASP A 79 2.52 -12.80 9.34
C ASP A 79 3.75 -13.27 8.53
N GLU A 80 4.07 -12.56 7.46
CA GLU A 80 5.15 -12.85 6.52
C GLU A 80 6.00 -11.58 6.25
N PRO A 81 7.09 -11.64 5.46
CA PRO A 81 7.83 -10.43 5.09
C PRO A 81 6.90 -9.41 4.42
N VAL A 82 6.90 -8.17 4.92
CA VAL A 82 5.99 -7.11 4.46
C VAL A 82 6.11 -6.87 2.96
N GLU A 83 7.33 -6.93 2.42
CA GLU A 83 7.56 -6.75 0.98
C GLU A 83 6.91 -7.86 0.14
N ALA A 84 6.95 -9.11 0.61
CA ALA A 84 6.29 -10.23 -0.08
C ALA A 84 4.76 -10.09 0.00
N TYR A 85 4.24 -9.87 1.21
CA TYR A 85 2.80 -9.68 1.44
C TYR A 85 2.21 -8.60 0.54
N LEU A 86 2.81 -7.41 0.51
CA LEU A 86 2.29 -6.28 -0.26
C LEU A 86 2.46 -6.47 -1.77
N SER A 87 3.53 -7.15 -2.21
CA SER A 87 3.74 -7.44 -3.63
C SER A 87 2.68 -8.39 -4.18
N GLU A 88 2.23 -9.36 -3.37
CA GLU A 88 1.29 -10.41 -3.79
C GLU A 88 -0.16 -10.14 -3.35
N PHE A 89 -0.40 -9.12 -2.53
CA PHE A 89 -1.73 -8.80 -1.99
C PHE A 89 -2.78 -8.69 -3.10
N ALA A 90 -3.88 -9.42 -2.93
CA ALA A 90 -5.05 -9.42 -3.80
C ALA A 90 -6.31 -9.69 -2.94
N LEU A 91 -7.42 -8.98 -3.24
CA LEU A 91 -8.73 -9.16 -2.60
C LEU A 91 -9.72 -9.97 -3.44
#